data_AF-A0A3N0AH30-F1
#
_entry.id   AF-A0A3N0AH30-F1
#
_cell.length_a   1.000
_cell.length_b   1.000
_cell.length_c   1.000
_cell.angle_alpha   90.00
_cell.angle_beta   90.00
_cell.angle_gamma   90.00
#
_symmetry.space_group_name_H-M   'P 1'
#
loop_
_entity.id
_entity.type
_entity.pdbx_description
1 polymer ?
#
loop_
_entity_poly.entity_id
_entity_poly.type
_entity_poly.pdbx_seq_one_letter_code
_entity_poly.pdbx_strand_id
1 'polypeptide(L)'
;MDASALVGRVRVRYLDGEHVPEDPVIEEMLATVLDRLALKVGTSDLPSEAGSIAVDAAVKALRLRGFEGSTSESAADGGSMSSSFVDDVLAAYSDDIAQMKKAASRPGIKFFR
;
A
#
# COMPACT_ATOMS: atom_id res chain seq x y z
N MET A 1 9.68 -7.73 5.98
CA MET A 1 9.73 -7.19 4.60
C MET A 1 10.69 -6.02 4.59
N ASP A 2 11.50 -5.83 3.55
CA ASP A 2 12.47 -4.73 3.46
C ASP A 2 11.82 -3.49 2.83
N ALA A 3 11.72 -2.39 3.57
CA ALA A 3 11.10 -1.15 3.12
C ALA A 3 11.82 -0.53 1.91
N SER A 4 13.16 -0.58 1.90
CA SER A 4 13.95 -0.02 0.79
C SER A 4 13.71 -0.76 -0.53
N ALA A 5 13.49 -2.08 -0.45
CA ALA A 5 13.15 -2.89 -1.60
C ALA A 5 11.77 -2.53 -2.18
N LEU A 6 10.80 -2.16 -1.34
CA LEU A 6 9.47 -1.75 -1.81
C LEU A 6 9.50 -0.39 -2.51
N VAL A 7 10.29 0.58 -2.02
CA VAL A 7 10.50 1.88 -2.67
C VAL A 7 11.02 1.68 -4.10
N GLY A 8 12.04 0.83 -4.27
CA GLY A 8 12.55 0.48 -5.60
C GLY A 8 11.48 -0.11 -6.53
N ARG A 9 10.62 -0.98 -5.99
CA ARG A 9 9.51 -1.58 -6.77
C ARG A 9 8.43 -0.57 -7.16
N VAL A 10 8.19 0.46 -6.35
CA VAL A 10 7.27 1.57 -6.70
C VAL A 10 7.85 2.36 -7.85
N ARG A 11 9.13 2.78 -7.76
CA ARG A 11 9.80 3.61 -8.79
C ARG A 11 9.78 2.98 -10.17
N VAL A 12 10.05 1.68 -10.27
CA VAL A 12 10.08 0.94 -11.55
C VAL A 12 8.71 0.90 -12.26
N ARG A 13 7.59 1.20 -11.57
CA ARG A 13 6.25 1.22 -12.19
C ARG A 13 5.89 2.54 -12.88
N TYR A 14 6.70 3.57 -12.69
CA TYR A 14 6.56 4.84 -13.41
C TYR A 14 7.22 4.71 -14.78
N LEU A 15 6.55 5.24 -15.81
CA LEU A 15 7.06 5.22 -17.18
C LEU A 15 8.11 6.31 -17.41
N ASP A 16 8.94 6.14 -18.44
CA ASP A 16 9.89 7.17 -18.85
C ASP A 16 9.17 8.50 -19.12
N GLY A 17 9.64 9.56 -18.47
CA GLY A 17 9.05 10.91 -18.56
C GLY A 17 7.91 11.18 -17.58
N GLU A 18 7.44 10.21 -16.80
CA GLU A 18 6.52 10.46 -15.68
C GLU A 18 7.27 11.11 -14.50
N HIS A 19 6.59 12.02 -13.79
CA HIS A 19 7.09 12.52 -12.52
C HIS A 19 7.04 11.41 -11.47
N VAL A 20 8.21 10.99 -11.00
CA VAL A 20 8.35 10.03 -9.91
C VAL A 20 8.38 10.80 -8.59
N PRO A 21 7.52 10.47 -7.60
CA PRO A 21 7.58 11.08 -6.28
C PRO A 21 8.93 10.82 -5.58
N GLU A 22 9.34 11.76 -4.74
CA GLU A 22 10.55 11.61 -3.91
C GLU A 22 10.43 10.42 -2.95
N ASP A 23 11.57 9.79 -2.62
CA ASP A 23 11.61 8.57 -1.79
C ASP A 23 10.84 8.71 -0.46
N PRO A 24 10.94 9.81 0.32
CA PRO A 24 10.17 9.96 1.56
C PRO A 24 8.65 9.96 1.36
N VAL A 25 8.17 10.43 0.20
CA VAL A 25 6.74 10.42 -0.14
C VAL A 25 6.28 9.00 -0.46
N ILE A 26 7.14 8.23 -1.14
CA ILE A 26 6.89 6.81 -1.43
C ILE A 26 6.89 5.99 -0.14
N GLU A 27 7.86 6.23 0.73
CA GLU A 27 7.98 5.56 2.04
C GLU A 27 6.74 5.77 2.90
N GLU A 28 6.28 7.01 3.03
CA GLU A 28 5.10 7.33 3.84
C GLU A 28 3.82 6.71 3.26
N MET A 29 3.67 6.70 1.93
CA MET A 29 2.54 6.04 1.29
C MET A 29 2.57 4.52 1.51
N LEU A 30 3.74 3.89 1.36
CA LEU A 30 3.91 2.46 1.61
C LEU A 30 3.61 2.11 3.06
N ALA A 31 4.10 2.91 4.02
CA ALA A 31 3.81 2.73 5.44
C ALA A 31 2.31 2.79 5.70
N THR A 32 1.64 3.83 5.18
CA THR A 32 0.18 3.97 5.31
C THR A 32 -0.55 2.75 4.72
N VAL A 33 -0.20 2.32 3.52
CA VAL A 33 -0.83 1.15 2.87
C VAL A 33 -0.60 -0.13 3.67
N LEU A 34 0.63 -0.36 4.17
CA LEU A 34 0.97 -1.53 4.98
C LEU A 34 0.23 -1.54 6.31
N ASP A 35 0.09 -0.39 6.98
CA ASP A 35 -0.69 -0.26 8.21
C ASP A 35 -2.17 -0.58 7.96
N ARG A 36 -2.75 -0.05 6.88
CA ARG A 36 -4.13 -0.38 6.49
C ARG A 36 -4.29 -1.87 6.17
N LEU A 37 -3.33 -2.48 5.47
CA LEU A 37 -3.32 -3.92 5.22
C LEU A 37 -3.26 -4.72 6.52
N ALA A 38 -2.36 -4.36 7.44
CA ALA A 38 -2.21 -5.01 8.74
C ALA A 38 -3.52 -4.98 9.54
N LEU A 39 -4.21 -3.85 9.56
CA LEU A 39 -5.52 -3.71 10.20
C LEU A 39 -6.59 -4.59 9.54
N LYS A 40 -6.65 -4.65 8.21
CA LYS A 40 -7.65 -5.46 7.47
C LYS A 40 -7.40 -6.97 7.63
N VAL A 41 -6.14 -7.39 7.60
CA VAL A 41 -5.73 -8.79 7.81
C VAL A 41 -5.87 -9.18 9.29
N GLY A 42 -5.64 -8.25 10.22
CA GLY A 42 -5.68 -8.47 11.66
C GLY A 42 -4.34 -8.90 12.26
N THR A 43 -3.22 -8.61 11.59
CA THR A 43 -1.85 -8.89 12.06
C THR A 43 -0.87 -7.88 11.48
N SER A 44 0.14 -7.48 12.25
CA SER A 44 1.27 -6.68 11.76
C SER A 44 2.35 -7.52 11.08
N ASP A 45 2.35 -8.84 11.29
CA ASP A 45 3.27 -9.77 10.64
C ASP A 45 2.72 -10.18 9.27
N LEU A 46 2.85 -9.29 8.29
CA LEU A 46 2.38 -9.51 6.94
C LEU A 46 3.35 -10.40 6.14
N PRO A 47 2.84 -11.36 5.34
CA PRO A 47 3.68 -12.18 4.48
C PRO A 47 4.38 -11.35 3.39
N SER A 48 5.47 -11.87 2.83
CA SER A 48 6.26 -11.16 1.80
C SER A 48 5.42 -10.77 0.57
N GLU A 49 4.43 -11.58 0.25
CA GLU A 49 3.49 -11.46 -0.85
C GLU A 49 2.59 -10.22 -0.70
N ALA A 50 2.30 -9.80 0.54
CA ALA A 50 1.58 -8.57 0.81
C ALA A 50 2.33 -7.34 0.26
N GLY A 51 3.65 -7.45 0.07
CA GLY A 51 4.47 -6.39 -0.52
C GLY A 51 4.12 -6.09 -1.98
N SER A 52 3.61 -7.07 -2.74
CA SER A 52 3.13 -6.80 -4.11
C SER A 52 1.86 -5.96 -4.09
N ILE A 53 0.90 -6.28 -3.22
CA ILE A 53 -0.33 -5.52 -3.04
C ILE A 53 -0.01 -4.12 -2.53
N ALA A 54 0.90 -4.01 -1.55
CA ALA A 54 1.29 -2.73 -0.98
C ALA A 54 1.90 -1.80 -2.04
N VAL A 55 2.78 -2.32 -2.89
CA VAL A 55 3.40 -1.54 -3.98
C VAL A 55 2.37 -1.10 -5.02
N ASP A 56 1.48 -1.99 -5.47
CA ASP A 56 0.47 -1.64 -6.49
C ASP A 56 -0.54 -0.62 -5.95
N ALA A 57 -0.98 -0.79 -4.70
CA ALA A 57 -1.83 0.16 -4.01
C ALA A 57 -1.14 1.52 -3.81
N ALA A 58 0.13 1.54 -3.41
CA ALA A 58 0.90 2.77 -3.24
C ALA A 58 1.06 3.54 -4.56
N VAL A 59 1.39 2.86 -5.67
CA VAL A 59 1.47 3.50 -6.99
C VAL A 59 0.13 4.10 -7.41
N LYS A 60 -0.97 3.35 -7.22
CA LYS A 60 -2.32 3.83 -7.54
C LYS A 60 -2.67 5.08 -6.71
N ALA A 61 -2.40 5.04 -5.41
CA ALA A 61 -2.64 6.15 -4.49
C ALA A 61 -1.79 7.40 -4.85
N LEU A 62 -0.50 7.22 -5.14
CA LEU A 62 0.40 8.32 -5.53
C LEU A 62 0.00 8.95 -6.86
N ARG A 63 -0.43 8.16 -7.84
CA ARG A 63 -0.92 8.66 -9.13
C ARG A 63 -2.21 9.47 -8.98
N LEU A 64 -3.17 8.96 -8.20
CA LEU A 64 -4.41 9.67 -7.91
C LEU A 64 -4.16 10.99 -7.17
N ARG A 65 -3.24 10.99 -6.18
CA ARG A 65 -2.79 12.21 -5.49
C ARG A 65 -2.24 13.26 -6.46
N GLY A 66 -1.37 12.83 -7.38
CA GLY A 66 -0.76 13.72 -8.36
C GLY A 66 -1.76 14.29 -9.35
N PHE A 67 -2.81 13.53 -9.69
CA PHE A 67 -3.90 13.99 -10.55
C PHE A 67 -4.77 15.05 -9.85
N GLU A 68 -5.19 14.81 -8.60
CA GLU A 68 -5.97 15.80 -7.84
C GLU A 68 -5.19 17.10 -7.59
N GLY A 69 -3.89 16.99 -7.30
CA GLY A 69 -3.00 18.14 -7.12
C GLY A 69 -2.70 18.93 -8.39
N SER A 70 -3.01 18.39 -9.58
CA SER A 70 -2.86 19.11 -10.85
C SER A 70 -4.15 19.74 -11.37
N THR A 71 -5.32 19.40 -10.81
CA THR A 71 -6.62 19.93 -11.29
C THR A 71 -7.41 20.81 -10.33
N SER A 72 -7.26 20.77 -9.01
CA SER A 72 -8.06 21.65 -8.13
C SER A 72 -7.42 21.83 -6.76
N GLU A 73 -7.32 23.09 -6.32
CA GLU A 73 -7.62 23.70 -5.00
C GLU A 73 -7.36 22.96 -3.66
N SER A 74 -7.22 21.64 -3.61
CA SER A 74 -6.96 20.84 -2.40
C SER A 74 -5.51 20.91 -1.88
N ALA A 75 -4.59 21.48 -2.66
CA ALA A 75 -3.23 21.76 -2.19
C ALA A 75 -3.16 22.97 -1.24
N ALA A 76 -4.19 23.84 -1.24
CA ALA A 76 -4.20 25.08 -0.47
C ALA A 76 -4.48 24.88 1.04
N ASP A 77 -5.13 23.78 1.43
CA ASP A 77 -5.54 23.50 2.82
C ASP A 77 -4.71 22.39 3.51
N GLY A 78 -3.50 22.10 3.01
CA GLY A 78 -2.65 21.08 3.62
C GLY A 78 -3.24 19.67 3.50
N GLY A 79 -3.72 19.33 2.29
CA GLY A 79 -4.43 18.10 1.94
C GLY A 79 -3.82 16.83 2.55
N SER A 80 -4.33 16.46 3.71
CA SER A 80 -4.08 15.18 4.35
C SER A 80 -4.81 14.10 3.55
N MET A 81 -4.07 13.12 3.05
CA MET A 81 -4.67 11.91 2.49
C MET A 81 -5.41 11.18 3.61
N SER A 82 -6.74 11.07 3.51
CA SER A 82 -7.51 10.37 4.52
C SER A 82 -7.23 8.86 4.45
N SER A 83 -7.27 8.19 5.61
CA SER A 83 -7.19 6.72 5.67
C SER A 83 -8.31 6.03 4.88
N SER A 84 -9.45 6.71 4.67
CA SER A 84 -10.55 6.22 3.85
C SER A 84 -10.19 6.14 2.37
N PHE A 85 -9.41 7.09 1.84
CA PHE A 85 -8.94 7.03 0.46
C PHE A 85 -8.06 5.80 0.21
N VAL A 86 -7.13 5.51 1.13
CA VAL A 86 -6.28 4.33 1.02
C VAL A 86 -7.11 3.04 1.17
N ASP A 87 -8.14 3.04 2.01
CA ASP A 87 -9.06 1.92 2.09
C ASP A 87 -9.81 1.66 0.78
N ASP A 88 -10.24 2.71 0.09
CA ASP A 88 -10.92 2.60 -1.22
C ASP A 88 -9.98 2.04 -2.28
N VAL A 89 -8.71 2.46 -2.28
CA VAL A 89 -7.68 1.85 -3.13
C VAL A 89 -7.51 0.37 -2.82
N LEU A 90 -7.46 0.01 -1.53
CA LEU A 90 -7.31 -1.38 -1.08
C LEU A 90 -8.53 -2.26 -1.35
N ALA A 91 -9.71 -1.69 -1.57
CA ALA A 91 -10.92 -2.43 -1.91
C ALA A 91 -10.75 -3.25 -3.22
N ALA A 92 -9.90 -2.75 -4.14
CA ALA A 92 -9.56 -3.46 -5.38
C ALA A 92 -8.80 -4.78 -5.16
N TYR A 93 -8.23 -5.00 -3.98
CA TYR A 93 -7.46 -6.20 -3.60
C TYR A 93 -8.16 -7.02 -2.51
N SER A 94 -9.47 -6.81 -2.34
CA SER A 94 -10.25 -7.40 -1.23
C SER A 94 -10.20 -8.94 -1.19
N ASP A 95 -10.20 -9.60 -2.35
CA ASP A 95 -10.09 -11.07 -2.43
C ASP A 95 -8.74 -11.59 -1.93
N ASP A 96 -7.65 -10.95 -2.35
CA ASP A 96 -6.29 -11.32 -1.91
C ASP A 96 -6.10 -11.04 -0.42
N ILE A 97 -6.61 -9.90 0.07
CA ILE A 97 -6.60 -9.55 1.49
C ILE A 97 -7.39 -10.57 2.31
N ALA A 98 -8.55 -11.02 1.81
CA ALA A 98 -9.35 -12.05 2.46
C ALA A 98 -8.61 -13.40 2.49
N GLN A 99 -7.89 -13.76 1.43
CA GLN A 99 -7.04 -14.96 1.41
C GLN A 99 -5.88 -14.87 2.42
N MET A 100 -5.19 -13.73 2.48
CA MET A 100 -4.13 -13.49 3.47
C MET A 100 -4.66 -13.59 4.90
N LYS A 101 -5.82 -12.99 5.18
CA LYS A 101 -6.48 -13.09 6.49
C LYS A 101 -6.81 -14.53 6.87
N LYS A 102 -7.35 -15.31 5.92
CA LYS A 102 -7.59 -16.74 6.13
C LYS A 102 -6.29 -17.47 6.44
N ALA A 103 -5.22 -17.24 5.69
CA ALA A 103 -3.92 -17.85 5.93
C ALA A 103 -3.35 -17.50 7.32
N ALA A 104 -3.41 -16.23 7.72
CA ALA A 104 -2.96 -15.76 9.04
C ALA A 104 -3.77 -16.36 10.21
N SER A 105 -5.05 -16.67 9.98
CA SER A 105 -5.95 -17.25 10.99
C SER A 105 -5.83 -18.77 11.16
N ARG A 106 -5.10 -19.49 10.28
CA ARG A 106 -4.98 -20.95 10.39
C ARG A 106 -4.09 -21.30 11.59
N PRO A 107 -4.62 -21.99 12.62
CA PRO A 107 -3.79 -22.47 13.72
C PRO A 107 -2.73 -23.40 13.12
N GLY A 108 -1.45 -23.09 13.38
CA GLY A 108 -0.34 -23.90 12.91
C GLY A 108 -0.59 -25.36 13.29
N ILE A 109 -0.69 -26.23 12.28
CA ILE A 109 -0.79 -27.67 12.50
C ILE A 109 0.52 -28.07 13.17
N LYS A 110 0.47 -28.23 14.50
CA LYS A 110 1.57 -28.82 15.27
C LYS A 110 1.66 -30.27 14.83
N PHE A 111 2.56 -30.55 13.89
CA PHE A 111 3.06 -31.90 13.72
C PHE A 111 3.79 -32.24 15.03
N PHE A 112 3.11 -32.95 15.93
CA PHE A 112 3.75 -33.57 17.08
C PHE A 112 4.75 -34.59 16.53
N ARG A 113 6.02 -34.41 16.91
CA ARG A 113 7.11 -35.36 16.70
C ARG A 113 7.23 -36.26 17.91
#